data_AF-A0A842YEJ9-F1
#
_entry.id   AF-A0A842YEJ9-F1
#
_cell.length_a   1.000
_cell.length_b   1.000
_cell.length_c   1.000
_cell.angle_alpha   90.00
_cell.angle_beta   90.00
_cell.angle_gamma   90.00
#
_symmetry.space_group_name_H-M   'P 1'
#
loop_
_entity.id
_entity.type
_entity.pdbx_description
1 polymer ?
#
loop_
_entity_poly.entity_id
_entity_poly.type
_entity_poly.pdbx_seq_one_letter_code
_entity_poly.pdbx_strand_id
1 'polypeptide(L)'
;MSLLISYAERVGAVTDAMMGENPGQNTPAYNMSAMLEQGLQVFNGVFKRVYRSFRSEIRKLYKLNGIYLDQEEYFAYQDIESQALQTDYTADTKDLIPAADPNAFSNKEKQMKAIAIAERSMSVPGYDPIKAELRWLEAHEVPDAAEIFPLVPERDEQGNETGGITYKFPPQPNPELEIQKADMQRRTLEGQSRAETEGLLAHSKVNVDEATIVKLMADAAVAADKPALERLKLLLSDQESIRKSLSEIAKIEAANKQGADD
;
A
#
# COMPACT_ATOMS: atom_id res chain seq x y z
N MET A 1 -7.00 -28.15 56.07
CA MET A 1 -6.38 -27.01 55.37
C MET A 1 -6.65 -27.01 53.86
N SER A 2 -6.62 -28.15 53.17
CA SER A 2 -6.89 -28.24 51.71
C SER A 2 -8.26 -27.69 51.26
N LEU A 3 -9.34 -27.82 52.04
CA LEU A 3 -10.66 -27.27 51.68
C LEU A 3 -10.71 -25.73 51.67
N LEU A 4 -9.97 -25.08 52.58
CA LEU A 4 -9.92 -23.61 52.67
C LEU A 4 -9.08 -23.01 51.54
N ILE A 5 -7.98 -23.67 51.19
CA ILE A 5 -7.10 -23.29 50.07
C ILE A 5 -7.84 -23.43 48.74
N SER A 6 -8.46 -24.59 48.50
CA SER A 6 -9.25 -24.81 47.27
C SER A 6 -10.49 -23.92 47.17
N TYR A 7 -11.11 -23.54 48.29
CA TYR A 7 -12.17 -22.56 48.30
C TYR A 7 -11.65 -21.16 47.94
N ALA A 8 -10.51 -20.74 48.50
CA ALA A 8 -9.88 -19.46 48.16
C ALA A 8 -9.47 -19.38 46.68
N GLU A 9 -8.91 -20.44 46.11
CA GLU A 9 -8.56 -20.54 44.69
C GLU A 9 -9.80 -20.42 43.79
N ARG A 10 -10.88 -21.14 44.12
CA ARG A 10 -12.14 -21.06 43.35
C ARG A 10 -12.85 -19.71 43.48
N VAL A 11 -12.79 -19.07 44.65
CA VAL A 11 -13.33 -17.72 44.87
C VAL A 11 -12.52 -16.66 44.12
N GLY A 12 -11.21 -16.87 43.97
CA GLY A 12 -10.34 -16.02 43.14
C GLY A 12 -10.64 -16.08 41.64
N ALA A 13 -11.50 -17.00 41.19
CA ALA A 13 -11.89 -17.19 39.78
C ALA A 13 -10.69 -17.38 38.84
N VAL A 14 -9.56 -17.88 39.35
CA VAL A 14 -8.38 -18.17 38.54
C VAL A 14 -8.49 -19.61 38.07
N THR A 15 -8.57 -19.84 36.77
CA THR A 15 -8.48 -21.19 36.21
C THR A 15 -7.01 -21.63 36.19
N ASP A 16 -6.75 -22.94 36.26
CA ASP A 16 -5.38 -23.49 36.18
C ASP A 16 -4.65 -23.00 34.92
N ALA A 17 -5.39 -22.85 33.80
CA ALA A 17 -4.89 -22.26 32.57
C ALA A 17 -4.44 -20.79 32.72
N MET A 18 -5.09 -20.01 33.58
CA MET A 18 -4.67 -18.63 33.90
C MET A 18 -3.48 -18.57 34.85
N MET A 19 -3.20 -19.63 35.60
CA MET A 19 -1.98 -19.77 36.40
C MET A 19 -0.77 -20.23 35.58
N GLY A 20 -0.95 -20.48 34.28
CA GLY A 20 0.10 -21.00 33.41
C GLY A 20 0.40 -22.47 33.63
N GLU A 21 -0.48 -23.22 34.31
CA GLU A 21 -0.37 -24.67 34.36
C GLU A 21 -0.68 -25.22 32.98
N ASN A 22 0.26 -26.00 32.44
CA ASN A 22 0.11 -26.58 31.12
C ASN A 22 -0.97 -27.69 31.19
N PRO A 23 -2.13 -27.52 30.52
CA PRO A 23 -3.12 -28.58 30.46
C PRO A 23 -2.46 -29.81 29.83
N GLY A 24 -2.67 -30.99 30.41
CA GLY A 24 -1.99 -32.21 29.98
C GLY A 24 -2.05 -32.43 28.45
N GLN A 25 -1.06 -33.15 27.92
CA GLN A 25 -0.75 -33.33 26.47
C GLN A 25 -1.95 -33.68 25.55
N ASN A 26 -3.09 -34.10 26.10
CA ASN A 26 -4.29 -34.48 25.37
C ASN A 26 -5.35 -33.36 25.22
N THR A 27 -5.07 -32.12 25.65
CA THR A 27 -6.06 -31.02 25.56
C THR A 27 -5.89 -30.23 24.26
N PRO A 28 -6.90 -30.18 23.35
CA PRO A 28 -6.81 -29.36 22.14
C PRO A 28 -6.68 -27.86 22.45
N ALA A 29 -5.88 -27.13 21.65
CA ALA A 29 -5.64 -25.70 21.81
C ALA A 29 -6.92 -24.84 21.83
N TYR A 30 -7.97 -25.28 21.11
CA TYR A 30 -9.27 -24.62 21.11
C TYR A 30 -9.95 -24.66 22.49
N ASN A 31 -9.94 -25.82 23.16
CA ASN A 31 -10.57 -25.97 24.47
C ASN A 31 -9.83 -25.14 25.53
N MET A 32 -8.50 -25.07 25.47
CA MET A 32 -7.71 -24.19 26.33
C MET A 32 -8.05 -22.72 26.12
N SER A 33 -8.17 -22.29 24.86
CA SER A 33 -8.54 -20.91 24.52
C SER A 33 -9.94 -20.56 25.04
N ALA A 34 -10.90 -21.47 24.89
CA ALA A 34 -12.26 -21.30 25.40
C ALA A 34 -12.31 -21.23 26.94
N MET A 35 -11.51 -22.03 27.65
CA MET A 35 -11.40 -21.98 29.12
C MET A 35 -10.77 -20.66 29.59
N LEU A 36 -9.76 -20.15 28.89
CA LEU A 36 -9.17 -18.84 29.15
C LEU A 36 -10.18 -17.70 28.93
N GLU A 37 -10.95 -17.76 27.84
CA GLU A 37 -11.98 -16.77 27.52
C GLU A 37 -13.08 -16.72 28.60
N GLN A 38 -13.54 -17.89 29.07
CA GLN A 38 -14.52 -17.97 30.17
C GLN A 38 -13.96 -17.43 31.49
N GLY A 39 -12.68 -17.68 31.80
CA GLY A 39 -12.01 -17.10 32.96
C GLY A 39 -11.95 -15.57 32.88
N LEU A 40 -11.56 -15.03 31.71
CA LEU A 40 -11.49 -13.58 31.46
C LEU A 40 -12.86 -12.89 31.54
N GLN A 41 -13.97 -13.58 31.26
CA GLN A 41 -15.31 -13.00 31.33
C GLN A 41 -15.69 -12.53 32.75
N VAL A 42 -15.23 -13.23 33.79
CA VAL A 42 -15.45 -12.80 35.19
C VAL A 42 -14.70 -11.50 35.46
N PHE A 43 -13.45 -11.41 35.01
CA PHE A 43 -12.62 -10.22 35.12
C PHE A 43 -13.24 -9.03 34.37
N ASN A 44 -13.79 -9.23 33.17
CA ASN A 44 -14.53 -8.19 32.44
C ASN A 44 -15.61 -7.52 33.31
N GLY A 45 -16.33 -8.30 34.12
CA GLY A 45 -17.32 -7.78 35.06
C GLY A 45 -16.71 -6.90 36.16
N VAL A 46 -15.58 -7.34 36.73
CA VAL A 46 -14.84 -6.60 37.77
C VAL A 46 -14.30 -5.29 37.20
N PHE A 47 -13.61 -5.35 36.07
CA PHE A 47 -13.02 -4.18 35.44
C PHE A 47 -14.05 -3.15 34.97
N LYS A 48 -15.19 -3.59 34.44
CA LYS A 48 -16.31 -2.69 34.14
C LYS A 48 -16.83 -1.97 35.38
N ARG A 49 -16.81 -2.61 36.56
CA ARG A 49 -17.19 -1.96 37.83
C ARG A 49 -16.13 -0.95 38.26
N VAL A 50 -14.86 -1.32 38.24
CA VAL A 50 -13.73 -0.41 38.54
C VAL A 50 -13.76 0.80 37.62
N TYR A 51 -13.94 0.60 36.31
CA TYR A 51 -14.05 1.67 35.32
C TYR A 51 -15.21 2.63 35.62
N ARG A 52 -16.40 2.12 35.99
CA ARG A 52 -17.54 2.96 36.38
C ARG A 52 -17.28 3.74 37.67
N SER A 53 -16.62 3.12 38.65
CA SER A 53 -16.21 3.79 39.88
C SER A 53 -15.21 4.91 39.59
N PHE A 54 -14.18 4.62 38.79
CA PHE A 54 -13.16 5.58 38.37
C PHE A 54 -13.76 6.74 37.59
N ARG A 55 -14.65 6.47 36.61
CA ARG A 55 -15.40 7.51 35.89
C ARG A 55 -16.18 8.42 36.86
N SER A 56 -16.80 7.84 37.88
CA SER A 56 -17.58 8.61 38.86
C SER A 56 -16.67 9.45 39.77
N GLU A 57 -15.49 8.95 40.09
CA GLU A 57 -14.47 9.64 40.89
C GLU A 57 -13.89 10.84 40.15
N ILE A 58 -13.41 10.67 38.91
CA ILE A 58 -12.85 11.76 38.11
C ILE A 58 -13.88 12.88 37.96
N ARG A 59 -15.16 12.54 37.74
CA ARG A 59 -16.23 13.55 37.66
C ARG A 59 -16.47 14.31 38.94
N LYS A 60 -16.32 13.67 40.10
CA LYS A 60 -16.44 14.36 41.39
C LYS A 60 -15.25 15.29 41.59
N LEU A 61 -14.04 14.83 41.30
CA LEU A 61 -12.83 15.67 41.36
C LEU A 61 -12.96 16.89 40.43
N TYR A 62 -13.42 16.70 39.19
CA TYR A 62 -13.67 17.80 38.25
C TYR A 62 -14.66 18.83 38.82
N LYS A 63 -15.77 18.38 39.42
CA LYS A 63 -16.73 19.29 40.09
C LYS A 63 -16.14 20.00 41.30
N LEU A 64 -15.37 19.29 42.11
CA LEU A 64 -14.74 19.87 43.31
C LEU A 64 -13.71 20.92 42.93
N ASN A 65 -12.90 20.68 41.89
CA ASN A 65 -11.96 21.66 41.37
C ASN A 65 -12.69 22.91 40.87
N GLY A 66 -13.83 22.76 40.18
CA GLY A 66 -14.62 23.93 39.78
C GLY A 66 -15.17 24.78 40.94
N ILE A 67 -15.32 24.21 42.15
CA ILE A 67 -15.87 24.92 43.33
C ILE A 67 -14.76 25.45 44.25
N TYR A 68 -13.69 24.65 44.42
CA TYR A 68 -12.70 24.84 45.50
C TYR A 68 -11.27 25.06 45.01
N LEU A 69 -10.97 24.93 43.72
CA LEU A 69 -9.64 25.27 43.20
C LEU A 69 -9.42 26.78 43.32
N ASP A 70 -8.18 27.18 43.64
CA ASP A 70 -7.78 28.58 43.55
C ASP A 70 -7.88 29.08 42.09
N GLN A 71 -7.85 30.41 41.90
CA GLN A 71 -8.02 30.99 40.56
C GLN A 71 -7.01 30.44 39.54
N GLU A 72 -5.77 30.21 39.99
CA GLU A 72 -4.69 29.60 39.22
C GLU A 72 -3.94 28.61 40.13
N GLU A 73 -3.87 27.36 39.71
CA GLU A 73 -3.07 26.31 40.36
C GLU A 73 -1.97 25.85 39.39
N TYR A 74 -0.72 25.96 39.80
CA TYR A 74 0.44 25.55 38.99
C TYR A 74 0.79 24.09 39.26
N PHE A 75 0.99 23.32 38.19
CA PHE A 75 1.43 21.92 38.28
C PHE A 75 2.46 21.59 37.19
N ALA A 76 3.31 20.62 37.47
CA ALA A 76 4.28 20.11 36.50
C ALA A 76 3.79 18.77 35.93
N TYR A 77 3.73 18.66 34.60
CA TYR A 77 3.46 17.41 33.89
C TYR A 77 4.57 17.16 32.86
N GLN A 78 5.31 16.06 33.01
CA GLN A 78 6.46 15.73 32.14
C GLN A 78 7.45 16.90 32.00
N ASP A 79 7.84 17.53 33.11
CA ASP A 79 8.74 18.70 33.17
C ASP A 79 8.23 19.96 32.44
N ILE A 80 6.98 19.95 31.99
CA ILE A 80 6.29 21.13 31.46
C ILE A 80 5.46 21.73 32.59
N GLU A 81 5.81 22.95 32.99
CA GLU A 81 4.97 23.76 33.88
C GLU A 81 3.68 24.14 33.13
N SER A 82 2.55 23.81 33.74
CA SER A 82 1.23 24.15 33.24
C SER A 82 0.41 24.73 34.39
N GLN A 83 -0.63 25.48 34.03
CA GLN A 83 -1.57 26.07 34.97
C GLN A 83 -2.96 25.52 34.71
N ALA A 84 -3.65 25.16 35.79
CA ALA A 84 -5.08 24.85 35.75
C ALA A 84 -5.84 26.05 36.29
N LEU A 85 -6.79 26.57 35.51
CA LEU A 85 -7.66 27.64 35.97
C LEU A 85 -8.97 27.04 36.47
N GLN A 86 -9.56 27.66 37.49
CA GLN A 86 -10.90 27.28 37.96
C GLN A 86 -11.95 27.37 36.84
N THR A 87 -11.77 28.30 35.89
CA THR A 87 -12.65 28.48 34.72
C THR A 87 -12.65 27.30 33.75
N ASP A 88 -11.61 26.47 33.76
CA ASP A 88 -11.50 25.28 32.89
C ASP A 88 -12.49 24.18 33.32
N TYR A 89 -13.03 24.28 34.53
CA TYR A 89 -13.92 23.30 35.15
C TYR A 89 -15.42 23.60 34.93
N THR A 90 -15.76 24.31 33.86
CA THR A 90 -17.13 24.76 33.55
C THR A 90 -17.91 23.85 32.61
N ALA A 91 -17.26 22.88 31.96
CA ALA A 91 -17.91 21.97 31.00
C ALA A 91 -18.82 20.93 31.69
N ASP A 92 -19.67 20.25 30.91
CA ASP A 92 -20.46 19.15 31.47
C ASP A 92 -19.54 17.99 31.87
N THR A 93 -19.58 17.65 33.16
CA THR A 93 -18.90 16.47 33.72
C THR A 93 -19.21 15.16 33.01
N LYS A 94 -20.31 15.09 32.23
CA LYS A 94 -20.62 13.91 31.43
C LYS A 94 -19.65 13.69 30.26
N ASP A 95 -19.01 14.73 29.77
CA ASP A 95 -18.05 14.66 28.66
C ASP A 95 -16.71 14.06 29.11
N LEU A 96 -16.47 14.06 30.42
CA LEU A 96 -15.31 13.41 31.01
C LEU A 96 -15.49 11.88 31.01
N ILE A 97 -14.69 11.22 30.17
CA ILE A 97 -14.66 9.77 29.98
C ILE A 97 -13.20 9.30 30.11
N PRO A 98 -12.92 8.27 30.92
CA PRO A 98 -11.57 7.71 30.99
C PRO A 98 -11.14 7.12 29.64
N ALA A 99 -9.87 7.32 29.27
CA ALA A 99 -9.31 6.85 28.01
C ALA A 99 -9.27 5.31 27.85
N ALA A 100 -9.38 4.56 28.95
CA ALA A 100 -9.38 3.09 28.90
C ALA A 100 -10.65 2.52 28.24
N ASP A 101 -10.52 1.46 27.45
CA ASP A 101 -11.66 0.67 26.95
C ASP A 101 -12.01 -0.44 27.96
N PRO A 102 -13.20 -0.43 28.58
CA PRO A 102 -13.61 -1.47 29.52
C PRO A 102 -14.01 -2.80 28.86
N ASN A 103 -13.96 -2.91 27.52
CA ASN A 103 -14.36 -4.10 26.76
C ASN A 103 -13.19 -4.86 26.11
N ALA A 104 -11.94 -4.41 26.22
CA ALA A 104 -10.79 -5.08 25.62
C ALA A 104 -9.75 -5.37 26.71
N PHE A 105 -9.71 -6.62 27.18
CA PHE A 105 -8.81 -7.04 28.27
C PHE A 105 -7.50 -7.68 27.81
N SER A 106 -7.47 -8.15 26.58
CA SER A 106 -6.28 -8.77 26.01
C SER A 106 -5.81 -7.98 24.80
N ASN A 107 -4.50 -7.75 24.72
CA ASN A 107 -3.86 -7.21 23.53
C ASN A 107 -4.20 -8.06 22.29
N LYS A 108 -4.34 -9.38 22.46
CA LYS A 108 -4.78 -10.29 21.39
C LYS A 108 -6.20 -9.99 20.92
N GLU A 109 -7.13 -9.71 21.84
CA GLU A 109 -8.50 -9.36 21.48
C GLU A 109 -8.56 -7.98 20.80
N LYS A 110 -7.77 -7.01 21.28
CA LYS A 110 -7.61 -5.68 20.67
C LYS A 110 -7.09 -5.80 19.22
N GLN A 111 -6.05 -6.60 19.01
CA GLN A 111 -5.47 -6.88 17.69
C GLN A 111 -6.47 -7.60 16.77
N MET A 112 -7.16 -8.64 17.25
CA MET A 112 -8.15 -9.36 16.45
C MET A 112 -9.31 -8.46 15.99
N LYS A 113 -9.80 -7.57 16.86
CA LYS A 113 -10.83 -6.58 16.49
C LYS A 113 -10.31 -5.61 15.43
N ALA A 114 -9.07 -5.15 15.56
CA ALA A 114 -8.47 -4.23 14.61
C ALA A 114 -8.22 -4.89 13.24
N ILE A 115 -7.74 -6.13 13.22
CA ILE A 115 -7.59 -6.95 12.00
C ILE A 115 -8.94 -7.12 11.31
N ALA A 116 -9.99 -7.49 12.04
CA ALA A 116 -11.33 -7.66 11.47
C ALA A 116 -11.86 -6.36 10.84
N ILE A 117 -11.58 -5.21 11.44
CA ILE A 117 -11.95 -3.90 10.87
C ILE A 117 -11.13 -3.59 9.62
N ALA A 118 -9.82 -3.84 9.65
CA ALA A 118 -8.93 -3.63 8.51
C ALA A 118 -9.36 -4.50 7.31
N GLU A 119 -9.58 -5.80 7.51
CA GLU A 119 -10.07 -6.73 6.48
C GLU A 119 -11.45 -6.33 5.94
N ARG A 120 -12.35 -5.88 6.82
CA ARG A 120 -13.68 -5.42 6.41
C ARG A 120 -13.62 -4.12 5.61
N SER A 121 -12.69 -3.23 5.95
CA SER A 121 -12.48 -1.96 5.25
C SER A 121 -12.01 -2.15 3.81
N MET A 122 -11.26 -3.23 3.53
CA MET A 122 -10.84 -3.58 2.17
C MET A 122 -11.97 -4.17 1.32
N SER A 123 -12.94 -4.86 1.94
CA SER A 123 -13.99 -5.59 1.23
C SER A 123 -15.29 -4.82 1.06
N VAL A 124 -15.59 -3.88 1.95
CA VAL A 124 -16.85 -3.12 1.93
C VAL A 124 -16.59 -1.63 1.70
N PRO A 125 -17.14 -1.05 0.62
CA PRO A 125 -17.09 0.38 0.39
C PRO A 125 -17.81 1.16 1.51
N GLY A 126 -17.21 2.25 1.98
CA GLY A 126 -17.78 3.16 2.99
C GLY A 126 -16.99 3.27 4.29
N TYR A 127 -16.01 2.39 4.53
CA TYR A 127 -15.04 2.59 5.60
C TYR A 127 -14.01 3.65 5.19
N ASP A 128 -13.55 4.42 6.17
CA ASP A 128 -12.37 5.30 6.04
C ASP A 128 -11.12 4.41 6.18
N PRO A 129 -10.41 4.10 5.08
CA PRO A 129 -9.30 3.15 5.10
C PRO A 129 -8.11 3.67 5.92
N ILE A 130 -7.95 4.99 6.00
CA ILE A 130 -6.90 5.65 6.76
C ILE A 130 -7.13 5.43 8.26
N LYS A 131 -8.35 5.68 8.75
CA LYS A 131 -8.69 5.44 10.16
C LYS A 131 -8.68 3.96 10.53
N ALA A 132 -9.03 3.08 9.59
CA ALA A 132 -8.94 1.64 9.81
C ALA A 132 -7.48 1.22 10.03
N GLU A 133 -6.56 1.70 9.19
CA GLU A 133 -5.13 1.42 9.30
C GLU A 133 -4.52 2.02 10.59
N LEU A 134 -4.87 3.26 10.94
CA LEU A 134 -4.40 3.88 12.20
C LEU A 134 -4.83 3.08 13.42
N ARG A 135 -6.07 2.58 13.44
CA ARG A 135 -6.56 1.70 14.52
C ARG A 135 -5.84 0.35 14.55
N TRP A 136 -5.44 -0.17 13.39
CA TRP A 136 -4.63 -1.37 13.29
C TRP A 136 -3.25 -1.17 13.91
N LEU A 137 -2.58 -0.06 13.57
CA LEU A 137 -1.26 0.30 14.13
C LEU A 137 -1.33 0.53 15.66
N GLU A 138 -2.35 1.24 16.14
CA GLU A 138 -2.56 1.50 17.57
C GLU A 138 -2.88 0.21 18.36
N ALA A 139 -3.58 -0.74 17.74
CA ALA A 139 -3.88 -2.03 18.37
C ALA A 139 -2.64 -2.93 18.50
N HIS A 140 -1.68 -2.78 17.59
CA HIS A 140 -0.39 -3.48 17.62
C HIS A 140 0.67 -2.78 18.49
N GLU A 141 0.31 -1.68 19.16
CA GLU A 141 1.20 -0.91 20.04
C GLU A 141 2.48 -0.45 19.32
N VAL A 142 2.36 -0.18 18.02
CA VAL A 142 3.50 0.26 17.23
C VAL A 142 3.85 1.70 17.62
N PRO A 143 5.09 1.98 18.06
CA PRO A 143 5.51 3.33 18.41
C PRO A 143 5.45 4.23 17.17
N ASP A 144 5.10 5.50 17.37
CA ASP A 144 5.07 6.54 16.33
C ASP A 144 4.37 6.11 15.03
N ALA A 145 3.10 5.72 15.14
CA ALA A 145 2.25 5.35 14.00
C ALA A 145 2.25 6.39 12.85
N ALA A 146 2.50 7.67 13.16
CA ALA A 146 2.61 8.76 12.19
C ALA A 146 3.89 8.67 11.31
N GLU A 147 4.97 8.07 11.81
CA GLU A 147 6.19 7.84 11.01
C GLU A 147 6.00 6.70 10.02
N ILE A 148 5.32 5.64 10.46
CA ILE A 148 5.09 4.42 9.67
C ILE A 148 4.03 4.66 8.60
N PHE A 149 3.02 5.44 8.95
CA PHE A 149 1.93 5.78 8.05
C PHE A 149 1.83 7.31 7.89
N PRO A 150 2.71 7.91 7.06
CA PRO A 150 2.74 9.35 6.87
C PRO A 150 1.51 9.81 6.09
N LEU A 151 0.69 10.60 6.77
CA LEU A 151 -0.48 11.28 6.23
C LEU A 151 -0.02 12.60 5.61
N VAL A 152 -0.34 12.85 4.34
CA VAL A 152 -0.18 14.17 3.72
C VAL A 152 -1.55 14.75 3.38
N PRO A 153 -1.80 16.05 3.57
CA PRO A 153 -3.01 16.66 3.07
C PRO A 153 -3.05 16.51 1.54
N GLU A 154 -4.20 16.08 1.01
CA GLU A 154 -4.49 16.13 -0.42
C GLU A 154 -4.25 17.55 -0.92
N ARG A 155 -3.34 17.67 -1.88
CA ARG A 155 -3.14 18.87 -2.69
C ARG A 155 -3.73 18.63 -4.06
N ASP A 156 -4.62 19.52 -4.50
CA ASP A 156 -5.08 19.56 -5.89
C ASP A 156 -3.90 19.81 -6.85
N GLU A 157 -4.09 19.58 -8.15
CA GLU A 157 -3.12 19.88 -9.24
C GLU A 157 -2.60 21.34 -9.24
N GLN A 158 -3.23 22.22 -8.47
CA GLN A 158 -2.90 23.65 -8.32
C GLN A 158 -2.25 24.00 -6.97
N GLY A 159 -1.96 23.00 -6.11
CA GLY A 159 -1.21 23.17 -4.86
C GLY A 159 -2.00 23.68 -3.66
N ASN A 160 -3.33 23.78 -3.76
CA ASN A 160 -4.20 24.16 -2.64
C ASN A 160 -4.58 22.93 -1.80
N GLU A 161 -4.66 23.10 -0.49
CA GLU A 161 -4.97 22.05 0.49
C GLU A 161 -6.49 21.77 0.49
N THR A 162 -6.89 20.61 -0.02
CA THR A 162 -8.30 20.26 -0.25
C THR A 162 -8.96 19.57 0.94
N GLY A 163 -8.32 19.62 2.12
CA GLY A 163 -8.84 19.06 3.37
C GLY A 163 -9.00 17.52 3.41
N GLY A 164 -8.80 16.83 2.29
CA GLY A 164 -8.65 15.38 2.24
C GLY A 164 -7.28 14.96 2.74
N ILE A 165 -7.15 13.74 3.23
CA ILE A 165 -5.87 13.18 3.69
C ILE A 165 -5.52 12.08 2.70
N THR A 166 -4.39 12.20 2.01
CA THR A 166 -3.88 11.19 1.09
C THR A 166 -2.67 10.47 1.65
N TYR A 167 -2.50 9.25 1.14
CA TYR A 167 -1.27 8.49 1.29
C TYR A 167 -0.12 9.23 0.59
N LYS A 168 1.04 9.33 1.24
CA LYS A 168 2.27 9.82 0.59
C LYS A 168 2.73 8.92 -0.57
N PHE A 169 2.38 7.64 -0.51
CA PHE A 169 2.60 6.71 -1.60
C PHE A 169 1.43 6.83 -2.58
N PRO A 170 1.68 7.13 -3.87
CA PRO A 170 0.61 7.17 -4.85
C PRO A 170 -0.12 5.82 -4.85
N PRO A 171 -1.46 5.79 -4.99
CA PRO A 171 -2.17 4.52 -5.14
C PRO A 171 -1.47 3.71 -6.23
N GLN A 172 -1.23 2.42 -5.95
CA GLN A 172 -0.72 1.52 -6.98
C GLN A 172 -1.59 1.73 -8.23
N PRO A 173 -0.98 1.91 -9.43
CA PRO A 173 -1.75 2.14 -10.64
C PRO A 173 -2.85 1.08 -10.72
N ASN A 174 -4.10 1.52 -10.88
CA ASN A 174 -5.23 0.60 -11.02
C ASN A 174 -4.84 -0.55 -11.96
N PRO A 175 -5.02 -1.83 -11.60
CA PRO A 175 -4.57 -2.96 -12.42
C PRO A 175 -5.05 -2.87 -13.88
N GLU A 176 -6.22 -2.29 -14.14
CA GLU A 176 -6.74 -2.03 -15.49
C GLU A 176 -5.90 -1.03 -16.30
N LEU A 177 -5.37 0.01 -15.66
CA LEU A 177 -4.52 1.02 -16.28
C LEU A 177 -3.14 0.46 -16.63
N GLU A 178 -2.63 -0.49 -15.83
CA GLU A 178 -1.39 -1.21 -16.12
C GLU A 178 -1.60 -2.23 -17.24
N ILE A 179 -2.69 -2.99 -17.22
CA ILE A 179 -3.06 -3.90 -18.32
C ILE A 179 -3.24 -3.10 -19.62
N GLN A 180 -3.90 -1.95 -19.57
CA GLN A 180 -4.10 -1.10 -20.75
C GLN A 180 -2.78 -0.50 -21.27
N LYS A 181 -1.86 -0.10 -20.39
CA LYS A 181 -0.51 0.34 -20.77
C LYS A 181 0.32 -0.81 -21.35
N ALA A 182 0.26 -1.99 -20.73
CA ALA A 182 0.95 -3.18 -21.20
C ALA A 182 0.40 -3.65 -22.57
N ASP A 183 -0.92 -3.63 -22.78
CA ASP A 183 -1.54 -3.95 -24.07
C ASP A 183 -1.19 -2.92 -25.15
N MET A 184 -1.14 -1.64 -24.81
CA MET A 184 -0.65 -0.59 -25.71
C MET A 184 0.80 -0.87 -26.11
N GLN A 185 1.66 -1.21 -25.13
CA GLN A 185 3.07 -1.52 -25.38
C GLN A 185 3.26 -2.81 -26.18
N ARG A 186 2.41 -3.83 -25.98
CA ARG A 186 2.43 -5.05 -26.82
C ARG A 186 2.03 -4.73 -28.26
N ARG A 187 1.00 -3.91 -28.47
CA ARG A 187 0.56 -3.50 -29.81
C ARG A 187 1.63 -2.67 -30.53
N THR A 188 2.34 -1.79 -29.83
CA THR A 188 3.44 -1.02 -30.44
C THR A 188 4.63 -1.91 -30.78
N LEU A 189 5.02 -2.84 -29.90
CA LEU A 189 6.08 -3.81 -30.17
C LEU A 189 5.73 -4.76 -31.33
N GLU A 190 4.50 -5.27 -31.39
CA GLU A 190 4.03 -6.07 -32.53
C GLU A 190 4.05 -5.29 -33.84
N GLY A 191 3.68 -4.01 -33.81
CA GLY A 191 3.79 -3.11 -34.97
C GLY A 191 5.23 -2.92 -35.44
N GLN A 192 6.16 -2.70 -34.51
CA GLN A 192 7.60 -2.59 -34.82
C GLN A 192 8.17 -3.90 -35.37
N SER A 193 7.83 -5.05 -34.78
CA SER A 193 8.27 -6.37 -35.24
C SER A 193 7.73 -6.72 -36.64
N ARG A 194 6.47 -6.36 -36.92
CA ARG A 194 5.90 -6.49 -38.27
C ARG A 194 6.63 -5.60 -39.28
N ALA A 195 6.90 -4.35 -38.93
CA ALA A 195 7.64 -3.44 -39.80
C ALA A 195 9.08 -3.94 -40.08
N GLU A 196 9.76 -4.49 -39.08
CA GLU A 196 11.10 -5.06 -39.23
C GLU A 196 11.11 -6.31 -40.12
N THR A 197 10.17 -7.23 -39.92
CA THR A 197 10.05 -8.45 -40.74
C THR A 197 9.67 -8.13 -42.20
N GLU A 198 8.79 -7.16 -42.43
CA GLU A 198 8.47 -6.64 -43.77
C GLU A 198 9.68 -5.98 -44.43
N GLY A 199 10.45 -5.19 -43.68
CA GLY A 199 11.71 -4.60 -44.15
C GLY A 199 12.73 -5.65 -44.57
N LEU A 200 12.89 -6.72 -43.78
CA LEU A 200 13.80 -7.83 -44.07
C LEU A 200 13.35 -8.62 -45.31
N LEU A 201 12.05 -8.84 -45.47
CA LEU A 201 11.49 -9.49 -46.67
C LEU A 201 11.64 -8.62 -47.92
N ALA A 202 11.52 -7.31 -47.80
CA ALA A 202 11.81 -6.39 -48.90
C ALA A 202 13.30 -6.43 -49.29
N HIS A 203 14.20 -6.43 -48.30
CA HIS A 203 15.64 -6.54 -48.55
C HIS A 203 16.02 -7.88 -49.20
N SER A 204 15.38 -8.98 -48.79
CA SER A 204 15.66 -10.29 -49.40
C SER A 204 15.23 -10.35 -50.87
N LYS A 205 14.11 -9.72 -51.24
CA LYS A 205 13.68 -9.60 -52.64
C LYS A 205 14.65 -8.80 -53.49
N VAL A 206 15.15 -7.67 -52.98
CA VAL A 206 16.17 -6.86 -53.66
C VAL A 206 17.43 -7.69 -53.94
N ASN A 207 17.91 -8.47 -52.97
CA ASN A 207 19.07 -9.34 -53.17
C ASN A 207 18.84 -10.43 -54.23
N VAL A 208 17.63 -10.99 -54.30
CA VAL A 208 17.28 -11.96 -55.35
C VAL A 208 17.27 -11.29 -56.71
N ASP A 209 16.67 -10.11 -56.83
CA ASP A 209 16.64 -9.35 -58.08
C ASP A 209 18.07 -9.01 -58.54
N GLU A 210 18.96 -8.58 -57.63
CA GLU A 210 20.38 -8.37 -57.91
C GLU A 210 21.06 -9.64 -58.45
N ALA A 211 20.85 -10.79 -57.80
CA ALA A 211 21.42 -12.06 -58.26
C ALA A 211 20.92 -12.44 -59.66
N THR A 212 19.65 -12.15 -59.98
CA THR A 212 19.12 -12.37 -61.33
C THR A 212 19.73 -11.44 -62.37
N ILE A 213 19.96 -10.17 -62.03
CA ILE A 213 20.61 -9.18 -62.91
C ILE A 213 22.04 -9.62 -63.22
N VAL A 214 22.79 -10.07 -62.21
CA VAL A 214 24.16 -10.59 -62.40
C VAL A 214 24.17 -11.82 -63.31
N LYS A 215 23.21 -12.73 -63.17
CA LYS A 215 23.09 -13.89 -64.06
C LYS A 215 22.79 -13.47 -65.51
N LEU A 216 21.85 -12.54 -65.71
CA LEU A 216 21.53 -11.97 -67.03
C LEU A 216 22.73 -11.26 -67.67
N MET A 217 23.57 -10.59 -66.88
CA MET A 217 24.82 -10.01 -67.37
C MET A 217 25.82 -11.08 -67.83
N ALA A 218 25.97 -12.17 -67.08
CA ALA A 218 26.84 -13.28 -67.46
C ALA A 218 26.36 -13.94 -68.76
N ASP A 219 25.04 -14.17 -68.90
CA ASP A 219 24.44 -14.72 -70.11
C ASP A 219 24.57 -13.78 -71.32
N ALA A 220 24.37 -12.46 -71.13
CA ALA A 220 24.57 -11.45 -72.18
C ALA A 220 26.04 -11.29 -72.61
N ALA A 221 26.98 -11.45 -71.68
CA ALA A 221 28.41 -11.45 -71.98
C ALA A 221 28.82 -12.67 -72.82
N VAL A 222 28.21 -13.83 -72.59
CA VAL A 222 28.42 -15.05 -73.39
C VAL A 222 27.80 -14.91 -74.79
N ALA A 223 26.68 -14.18 -74.93
CA ALA A 223 26.01 -13.93 -76.21
C ALA A 223 26.65 -12.82 -77.09
N ALA A 224 27.71 -12.14 -76.62
CA ALA A 224 28.45 -11.09 -77.32
C ALA A 224 27.66 -9.81 -77.71
N ASP A 225 26.52 -9.54 -77.08
CA ASP A 225 25.75 -8.30 -77.27
C ASP A 225 26.29 -7.14 -76.40
N LYS A 226 27.27 -6.41 -76.94
CA LYS A 226 27.87 -5.22 -76.30
C LYS A 226 26.87 -4.15 -75.83
N PRO A 227 25.83 -3.76 -76.60
CA PRO A 227 24.91 -2.71 -76.16
C PRO A 227 23.98 -3.14 -75.01
N ALA A 228 23.64 -4.44 -74.93
CA ALA A 228 22.82 -4.96 -73.83
C ALA A 228 23.59 -4.95 -72.50
N LEU A 229 24.90 -5.25 -72.57
CA LEU A 229 25.79 -5.28 -71.42
C LEU A 229 26.01 -3.88 -70.81
N GLU A 230 26.16 -2.85 -71.64
CA GLU A 230 26.27 -1.46 -71.16
C GLU A 230 24.97 -0.98 -70.50
N ARG A 231 23.81 -1.34 -71.05
CA ARG A 231 22.51 -0.98 -70.49
C ARG A 231 22.28 -1.62 -69.12
N LEU A 232 22.69 -2.88 -68.94
CA LEU A 232 22.60 -3.56 -67.66
C LEU A 232 23.58 -2.97 -66.63
N LYS A 233 24.78 -2.57 -67.03
CA LYS A 233 25.74 -1.88 -66.15
C LYS A 233 25.19 -0.55 -65.64
N LEU A 234 24.52 0.21 -66.51
CA LEU A 234 23.88 1.47 -66.14
C LEU A 234 22.76 1.25 -65.10
N LEU A 235 21.93 0.22 -65.29
CA LEU A 235 20.88 -0.13 -64.33
C LEU A 235 21.44 -0.52 -62.95
N LEU A 236 22.58 -1.22 -62.92
CA LEU A 236 23.24 -1.58 -61.66
C LEU A 236 23.82 -0.34 -60.95
N SER A 237 24.45 0.59 -61.68
CA SER A 237 24.92 1.84 -61.08
C SER A 237 23.77 2.71 -60.55
N ASP A 238 22.64 2.72 -61.27
CA ASP A 238 21.44 3.42 -60.82
C ASP A 238 20.89 2.78 -59.54
N GLN A 239 20.82 1.45 -59.46
CA GLN A 239 20.41 0.74 -58.25
C GLN A 239 21.34 0.97 -57.05
N GLU A 240 22.66 0.98 -57.28
CA GLU A 240 23.62 1.32 -56.21
C GLU A 240 23.46 2.76 -55.71
N SER A 241 23.16 3.70 -56.61
CA SER A 241 22.90 5.10 -56.24
C SER A 241 21.61 5.24 -55.41
N ILE A 242 20.54 4.53 -55.80
CA ILE A 242 19.28 4.47 -55.06
C ILE A 242 19.54 3.88 -53.68
N ARG A 243 20.30 2.79 -53.57
CA ARG A 243 20.66 2.17 -52.28
C ARG A 243 21.43 3.11 -51.37
N LYS A 244 22.42 3.84 -51.90
CA LYS A 244 23.16 4.85 -51.13
C LYS A 244 22.21 5.92 -50.59
N SER A 245 21.33 6.44 -51.44
CA SER A 245 20.35 7.47 -51.04
C SER A 245 19.37 6.95 -49.98
N LEU A 246 18.88 5.71 -50.10
CA LEU A 246 18.02 5.07 -49.10
C LEU A 246 18.76 4.85 -47.78
N SER A 247 20.03 4.45 -47.83
CA SER A 247 20.85 4.27 -46.62
C SER A 247 21.12 5.59 -45.90
N GLU A 248 21.25 6.70 -46.63
CA GLU A 248 21.40 8.04 -46.07
C GLU A 248 20.10 8.54 -45.45
N ILE A 249 18.96 8.33 -46.12
CA ILE A 249 17.62 8.65 -45.59
C ILE A 249 17.36 7.86 -44.29
N ALA A 250 17.63 6.55 -44.27
CA ALA A 250 17.45 5.73 -43.08
C ALA A 250 18.35 6.17 -41.90
N LYS A 251 19.57 6.63 -42.17
CA LYS A 251 20.46 7.21 -41.14
C LYS A 251 19.93 8.53 -40.60
N ILE A 252 19.38 9.39 -41.46
CA ILE A 252 18.76 10.67 -41.06
C ILE A 252 17.50 10.42 -40.22
N GLU A 253 16.66 9.47 -40.61
CA GLU A 253 15.46 9.10 -39.82
C GLU A 253 15.83 8.48 -38.47
N ALA A 254 16.87 7.66 -38.39
CA ALA A 254 17.37 7.12 -37.14
C ALA A 254 17.94 8.21 -36.22
N ALA A 255 18.68 9.19 -36.77
CA ALA A 255 19.19 10.33 -36.02
C ALA A 255 18.06 11.25 -35.51
N ASN A 256 17.02 11.48 -36.32
CA ASN A 256 15.86 12.27 -35.92
C ASN A 256 15.00 11.59 -34.85
N LYS A 257 14.95 10.25 -34.82
CA LYS A 257 14.29 9.50 -33.73
C LYS A 257 15.06 9.58 -32.41
N GLN A 258 16.39 9.52 -32.45
CA GLN A 258 17.23 9.65 -31.26
C GLN A 258 17.20 11.05 -30.63
N GLY A 259 16.94 12.10 -31.42
CA GLY A 259 16.79 13.47 -30.92
C GLY A 259 15.38 13.84 -30.42
N ALA A 260 14.42 12.92 -30.43
CA ALA A 260 13.05 13.15 -29.96
C ALA A 260 12.74 12.47 -28.61
N ASP A 261 13.68 11.66 -28.09
CA ASP A 261 13.59 10.97 -26.79
C ASP A 261 14.47 11.62 -25.69
N ASP A 262 15.08 12.79 -25.98
CA ASP A 262 15.75 13.71 -25.02
C ASP A 262 14.92 15.01 -24.86
#